data_AF-A0A841KGN6-F1
#
_entry.id   AF-A0A841KGN6-F1
#
_cell.length_a   1.000
_cell.length_b   1.000
_cell.length_c   1.000
_cell.angle_alpha   90.00
_cell.angle_beta   90.00
_cell.angle_gamma   90.00
#
_symmetry.space_group_name_H-M   'P 1'
#
loop_
_entity.id
_entity.type
_entity.pdbx_description
1 polymer ?
#
loop_
_entity_poly.entity_id
_entity_poly.type
_entity_poly.pdbx_seq_one_letter_code
_entity_poly.pdbx_strand_id
1 'polypeptide(L)'
;MDYITKFKSHSYAKTFVESFGPYKFFLTLSFQKDINKHDAKNMAAKVIRRMNKFIYGRYYKKYNSHIKGVCVLEEAPIFRPVSCLSKGNAHFHFLFQEIIEKDGTKLALDKLKDTFIRASNTLNPVYGKKFVSKGNMDVQIVKDAAAAMQYVCKESRNSNWLIEDHIYALHPDGLAG
;
A
#
# COMPACT_ATOMS: atom_id res chain seq x y z
N MET A 1 -9.42 -8.06 29.91
CA MET A 1 -9.35 -7.97 28.44
C MET A 1 -8.09 -7.15 28.14
N ASP A 2 -7.02 -7.53 27.45
CA ASP A 2 -6.92 -8.33 26.22
C ASP A 2 -5.44 -8.52 25.81
N TYR A 3 -4.58 -9.15 26.62
CA TYR A 3 -3.26 -9.54 26.09
C TYR A 3 -3.40 -10.70 25.10
N ILE A 4 -4.18 -11.73 25.46
CA ILE A 4 -4.41 -12.91 24.60
C ILE A 4 -5.08 -12.52 23.28
N THR A 5 -6.02 -11.57 23.29
CA THR A 5 -6.74 -11.12 22.09
C THR A 5 -5.85 -10.30 21.15
N LYS A 6 -5.01 -9.39 21.69
CA LYS A 6 -4.03 -8.60 20.91
C LYS A 6 -2.96 -9.46 20.24
N PHE A 7 -2.48 -10.51 20.93
CA PHE A 7 -1.54 -11.45 20.32
C PHE A 7 -2.20 -12.26 19.20
N LYS A 8 -3.46 -12.66 19.36
CA LYS A 8 -4.20 -13.35 18.30
C LYS A 8 -4.43 -12.48 17.06
N SER A 9 -4.80 -11.21 17.22
CA SER A 9 -4.99 -10.28 16.08
C SER A 9 -3.67 -10.02 15.34
N HIS A 10 -2.58 -9.75 16.06
CA HIS A 10 -1.27 -9.48 15.49
C HIS A 10 -0.69 -10.72 14.77
N SER A 11 -0.71 -11.88 15.43
CA SER A 11 -0.20 -13.14 14.85
C SER A 11 -1.00 -13.58 13.64
N TYR A 12 -2.33 -13.42 13.67
CA TYR A 12 -3.17 -13.75 12.51
C TYR A 12 -2.92 -12.78 11.35
N ALA A 13 -2.85 -11.47 11.61
CA ALA A 13 -2.53 -10.48 10.59
C ALA A 13 -1.18 -10.78 9.92
N LYS A 14 -0.16 -11.07 10.72
CA LYS A 14 1.16 -11.49 10.24
C LYS A 14 1.07 -12.75 9.37
N THR A 15 0.41 -13.80 9.86
CA THR A 15 0.25 -15.06 9.12
C THR A 15 -0.49 -14.86 7.81
N PHE A 16 -1.54 -14.04 7.82
CA PHE A 16 -2.30 -13.69 6.62
C PHE A 16 -1.40 -13.00 5.60
N VAL A 17 -0.69 -11.94 5.98
CA VAL A 17 0.23 -11.23 5.07
C VAL A 17 1.34 -12.18 4.57
N GLU A 18 1.96 -12.97 5.44
CA GLU A 18 2.99 -13.95 5.05
C GLU A 18 2.48 -14.98 4.02
N SER A 19 1.20 -15.36 4.07
CA SER A 19 0.59 -16.27 3.08
C SER A 19 0.53 -15.72 1.65
N PHE A 20 0.62 -14.39 1.48
CA PHE A 20 0.72 -13.75 0.17
C PHE A 20 2.17 -13.44 -0.23
N GLY A 21 3.16 -13.89 0.53
CA GLY A 21 4.56 -13.83 0.11
C GLY A 21 4.90 -14.82 -1.01
N PRO A 22 6.16 -14.83 -1.50
CA PRO A 22 7.22 -13.88 -1.16
C PRO A 22 7.02 -12.52 -1.84
N TYR A 23 7.48 -11.44 -1.20
CA TYR A 23 7.40 -10.08 -1.73
C TYR A 23 8.75 -9.63 -2.27
N LYS A 24 8.74 -8.95 -3.43
CA LYS A 24 9.93 -8.34 -4.05
C LYS A 24 9.99 -6.83 -3.85
N PHE A 25 8.84 -6.15 -3.79
CA PHE A 25 8.78 -4.70 -3.71
C PHE A 25 7.86 -4.22 -2.60
N PHE A 26 8.24 -3.09 -1.99
CA PHE A 26 7.48 -2.39 -0.98
C PHE A 26 7.25 -0.95 -1.43
N LEU A 27 6.01 -0.48 -1.37
CA LEU A 27 5.66 0.90 -1.68
C LEU A 27 4.86 1.52 -0.55
N THR A 28 5.00 2.83 -0.39
CA THR A 28 4.18 3.60 0.55
C THR A 28 3.48 4.76 -0.17
N LEU A 29 2.18 4.90 0.07
CA LEU A 29 1.35 6.03 -0.33
C LEU A 29 0.85 6.75 0.93
N SER A 30 1.34 7.97 1.17
CA SER A 30 0.93 8.77 2.34
C SER A 30 0.12 9.98 1.91
N PHE A 31 -1.11 10.10 2.44
CA PHE A 31 -1.96 11.27 2.20
C PHE A 31 -1.44 12.48 2.99
N GLN A 32 -1.54 13.67 2.40
CA GLN A 32 -1.10 14.91 3.05
C GLN A 32 -2.16 15.53 3.96
N LYS A 33 -3.42 15.09 3.86
CA LYS A 33 -4.57 15.67 4.55
C LYS A 33 -5.38 14.56 5.19
N ASP A 34 -6.13 14.92 6.22
CA ASP A 34 -7.09 14.00 6.79
C ASP A 34 -8.13 13.62 5.74
N ILE A 35 -8.30 12.31 5.60
CA ILE A 35 -9.22 11.69 4.66
C ILE A 35 -9.91 10.56 5.41
N ASN A 36 -11.20 10.39 5.18
CA ASN A 36 -11.88 9.23 5.75
C ASN A 36 -11.36 7.95 5.09
N LYS A 37 -11.38 6.86 5.83
CA LYS A 37 -10.89 5.56 5.40
C LYS A 37 -11.49 5.06 4.08
N HIS A 38 -12.78 5.29 3.87
CA HIS A 38 -13.48 4.85 2.65
C HIS A 38 -12.91 5.55 1.41
N ASP A 39 -12.77 6.87 1.46
CA ASP A 39 -12.21 7.65 0.37
C ASP A 39 -10.73 7.35 0.16
N ALA A 40 -9.98 7.15 1.23
CA ALA A 40 -8.58 6.76 1.18
C ALA A 40 -8.40 5.40 0.47
N LYS A 41 -9.22 4.39 0.84
CA LYS A 41 -9.27 3.07 0.20
C LYS A 41 -9.63 3.20 -1.28
N ASN A 42 -10.64 4.00 -1.61
CA ASN A 42 -11.06 4.24 -3.00
C ASN A 42 -9.95 4.91 -3.84
N MET A 43 -9.20 5.83 -3.25
CA MET A 43 -8.05 6.46 -3.92
C MET A 43 -6.88 5.49 -4.10
N ALA A 44 -6.53 4.71 -3.08
CA ALA A 44 -5.53 3.65 -3.19
C ALA A 44 -5.91 2.61 -4.27
N ALA A 45 -7.17 2.17 -4.31
CA ALA A 45 -7.70 1.29 -5.34
C ALA A 45 -7.62 1.90 -6.75
N LYS A 46 -7.86 3.20 -6.90
CA LYS A 46 -7.64 3.92 -8.17
C LYS A 46 -6.17 3.89 -8.62
N VAL A 47 -5.23 4.03 -7.68
CA VAL A 47 -3.79 3.93 -8.00
C VAL A 47 -3.47 2.54 -8.54
N ILE A 48 -3.85 1.47 -7.85
CA ILE A 48 -3.58 0.09 -8.28
C ILE A 48 -4.20 -0.22 -9.65
N ARG A 49 -5.47 0.17 -9.89
CA ARG A 49 -6.09 0.01 -11.23
C ARG A 49 -5.30 0.69 -12.34
N ARG A 50 -4.77 1.89 -12.07
CA ARG A 50 -3.97 2.65 -13.04
C ARG A 50 -2.61 2.01 -13.26
N MET A 51 -1.96 1.55 -12.20
CA MET A 51 -0.70 0.79 -12.32
C MET A 51 -0.90 -0.48 -13.14
N ASN A 52 -1.95 -1.27 -12.88
CA ASN A 52 -2.28 -2.45 -13.67
C ASN A 52 -2.44 -2.10 -15.16
N LYS A 53 -3.16 -1.01 -15.47
CA LYS A 53 -3.33 -0.54 -16.85
C LYS A 53 -2.01 -0.10 -17.50
N PHE A 54 -1.11 0.52 -16.75
CA PHE A 54 0.18 0.99 -17.27
C PHE A 54 1.17 -0.16 -17.51
N ILE A 55 1.18 -1.16 -16.64
CA ILE A 55 2.10 -2.31 -16.73
C ILE A 55 1.60 -3.34 -17.75
N TYR A 56 0.34 -3.75 -17.65
CA TYR A 56 -0.23 -4.87 -18.43
C TYR A 56 -1.08 -4.40 -19.63
N GLY A 57 -1.21 -3.10 -19.83
CA GLY A 57 -1.98 -2.52 -20.93
C GLY A 57 -3.50 -2.58 -20.72
N ARG A 58 -4.25 -2.27 -21.80
CA ARG A 58 -5.72 -2.08 -21.72
C ARG A 58 -6.54 -3.34 -21.44
N TYR A 59 -5.99 -4.52 -21.68
CA TYR A 59 -6.70 -5.80 -21.56
C TYR A 59 -6.35 -6.60 -20.30
N TYR A 60 -5.68 -5.96 -19.34
CA TYR A 60 -5.21 -6.62 -18.12
C TYR A 60 -6.32 -7.37 -17.37
N LYS A 61 -7.54 -6.81 -17.33
CA LYS A 61 -8.71 -7.50 -16.74
C LYS A 61 -9.13 -8.75 -17.51
N LYS A 62 -9.13 -8.68 -18.85
CA LYS A 62 -9.53 -9.80 -19.72
C LYS A 62 -8.62 -11.01 -19.52
N TYR A 63 -7.32 -10.77 -19.34
CA TYR A 63 -6.31 -11.81 -19.16
C TYR A 63 -5.98 -12.09 -17.70
N ASN A 64 -6.77 -11.55 -16.76
CA ASN A 64 -6.52 -11.61 -15.32
C ASN A 64 -5.06 -11.26 -14.93
N SER A 65 -4.41 -10.40 -15.71
CA SER A 65 -3.03 -9.97 -15.52
C SER A 65 -3.04 -8.74 -14.62
N HIS A 66 -2.47 -8.84 -13.43
CA HIS A 66 -2.45 -7.74 -12.47
C HIS A 66 -1.28 -7.90 -11.49
N ILE A 67 -0.93 -6.80 -10.83
CA ILE A 67 0.02 -6.81 -9.73
C ILE A 67 -0.57 -7.66 -8.60
N LYS A 68 0.17 -8.68 -8.17
CA LYS A 68 -0.22 -9.51 -7.04
C LYS A 68 0.46 -9.03 -5.76
N GLY A 69 -0.26 -9.16 -4.66
CA GLY A 69 0.26 -8.80 -3.35
C GLY A 69 -0.82 -8.34 -2.40
N VAL A 70 -0.39 -7.58 -1.38
CA VAL A 70 -1.24 -7.11 -0.29
C VAL A 70 -1.03 -5.61 -0.10
N CYS A 71 -2.08 -4.93 0.29
CA CYS A 71 -2.07 -3.56 0.73
C CYS A 71 -2.53 -3.50 2.19
N VAL A 72 -1.86 -2.70 2.99
CA VAL A 72 -2.24 -2.45 4.38
C VAL A 72 -2.40 -0.96 4.62
N LEU A 73 -3.55 -0.60 5.17
CA LEU A 73 -3.83 0.73 5.69
C LEU A 73 -3.30 0.84 7.11
N GLU A 74 -2.57 1.91 7.33
CA GLU A 74 -2.09 2.36 8.61
C GLU A 74 -2.64 3.78 8.87
N GLU A 75 -3.16 4.00 10.08
CA GLU A 75 -3.81 5.24 10.48
C GLU A 75 -2.93 6.14 11.37
N ALA A 76 -1.74 5.68 11.75
CA ALA A 76 -0.84 6.40 12.64
C ALA A 76 -0.44 7.75 12.03
N PRO A 77 -0.62 8.86 12.77
CA PRO A 77 -0.09 10.14 12.34
C PRO A 77 1.44 10.07 12.21
N ILE A 78 1.98 10.46 11.05
CA ILE A 78 3.43 10.69 10.91
C ILE A 78 3.79 11.95 11.71
N PHE A 79 4.10 11.78 12.99
CA PHE A 79 4.75 12.83 13.77
C PHE A 79 6.20 12.97 13.30
N ARG A 80 6.50 14.02 12.53
CA ARG A 80 7.88 14.51 12.38
C ARG A 80 8.11 15.63 13.40
N PRO A 81 9.19 15.59 14.20
CA PRO A 81 9.37 16.47 15.36
C PRO A 81 9.74 17.93 15.03
N VAL A 82 9.53 18.44 13.81
CA VAL A 82 10.12 19.74 13.39
C VAL A 82 9.12 20.77 12.84
N SER A 83 7.85 20.43 12.58
CA SER A 83 6.82 21.45 12.39
C SER A 83 5.42 20.88 12.52
N CYS A 84 4.63 21.57 13.33
CA CYS A 84 3.24 21.35 13.69
C CYS A 84 2.27 21.39 12.49
N LEU A 85 2.20 20.32 11.70
CA LEU A 85 1.04 19.98 10.89
C LEU A 85 0.96 18.45 10.81
N SER A 86 -0.11 17.86 11.34
CA SER A 86 -0.41 16.45 11.10
C SER A 86 -0.39 16.20 9.59
N LYS A 87 0.53 15.37 9.12
CA LYS A 87 0.39 14.77 7.79
C LYS A 87 -0.76 13.78 7.90
N GLY A 88 -1.68 13.83 6.94
CA GLY A 88 -2.95 13.12 6.97
C GLY A 88 -2.91 11.70 7.55
N ASN A 89 -3.97 11.37 8.26
CA ASN A 89 -4.25 10.11 8.98
C ASN A 89 -4.30 8.80 8.16
N ALA A 90 -3.81 8.74 6.92
CA ALA A 90 -3.91 7.52 6.10
C ALA A 90 -2.62 7.23 5.32
N HIS A 91 -2.07 6.04 5.58
CA HIS A 91 -0.87 5.51 4.97
C HIS A 91 -1.14 4.13 4.40
N PHE A 92 -0.96 3.96 3.09
CA PHE A 92 -1.09 2.65 2.46
C PHE A 92 0.30 2.08 2.17
N HIS A 93 0.57 0.93 2.74
CA HIS A 93 1.74 0.13 2.46
C HIS A 93 1.37 -0.99 1.48
N PHE A 94 2.09 -1.08 0.37
CA PHE A 94 1.87 -2.08 -0.64
C PHE A 94 3.04 -3.03 -0.70
N LEU A 95 2.77 -4.32 -0.64
CA LEU A 95 3.73 -5.40 -0.79
C LEU A 95 3.42 -6.14 -2.07
N PHE A 96 4.34 -6.12 -3.03
CA PHE A 96 4.15 -6.77 -4.33
C PHE A 96 4.99 -8.04 -4.44
N GLN A 97 4.37 -9.13 -4.91
CA GLN A 97 5.05 -10.41 -5.09
C GLN A 97 6.06 -10.35 -6.23
N GLU A 98 5.59 -9.90 -7.40
CA GLU A 98 6.38 -9.85 -8.61
C GLU A 98 5.73 -8.91 -9.63
N ILE A 99 6.56 -8.36 -10.51
CA ILE A 99 6.14 -7.68 -11.73
C ILE A 99 6.84 -8.43 -12.87
N ILE A 100 6.10 -8.75 -13.92
CA ILE A 100 6.63 -9.49 -15.06
C ILE A 100 7.69 -8.63 -15.74
N GLU A 101 8.97 -8.90 -15.49
CA GLU A 101 10.07 -8.25 -16.21
C GLU A 101 11.21 -9.21 -16.56
N LYS A 102 11.69 -9.09 -17.81
CA LYS A 102 12.84 -9.82 -18.34
C LYS A 102 14.18 -9.16 -17.98
N ASP A 103 14.16 -7.90 -17.57
CA ASP A 103 15.34 -7.02 -17.57
C ASP A 103 16.05 -6.89 -16.21
N GLY A 104 15.64 -7.68 -15.20
CA GLY A 104 16.23 -7.71 -13.86
C GLY A 104 15.59 -6.75 -12.84
N THR A 105 15.84 -7.01 -11.55
CA THR A 105 15.09 -6.41 -10.41
C THR A 105 15.22 -4.89 -10.29
N LYS A 106 16.37 -4.31 -10.66
CA LYS A 106 16.59 -2.86 -10.56
C LYS A 106 15.75 -2.09 -11.58
N LEU A 107 15.71 -2.55 -12.82
CA LEU A 107 14.89 -1.90 -13.85
C LEU A 107 13.39 -2.01 -13.52
N ALA A 108 12.99 -3.15 -12.96
CA ALA A 108 11.63 -3.34 -12.46
C ALA A 108 11.29 -2.37 -11.32
N LEU A 109 12.22 -2.10 -10.40
CA LEU A 109 12.02 -1.09 -9.35
C LEU A 109 11.82 0.31 -9.93
N ASP A 110 12.65 0.71 -10.90
CA ASP A 110 12.57 2.04 -11.50
C ASP A 110 11.26 2.22 -12.29
N LYS A 111 10.88 1.24 -13.12
CA LYS A 111 9.60 1.25 -13.84
C LYS A 111 8.41 1.24 -12.88
N LEU A 112 8.48 0.49 -11.80
CA LEU A 112 7.46 0.45 -10.77
C LEU A 112 7.30 1.80 -10.07
N LYS A 113 8.42 2.44 -9.74
CA LYS A 113 8.46 3.77 -9.13
C LYS A 113 7.86 4.81 -10.06
N ASP A 114 8.24 4.83 -11.32
CA ASP A 114 7.70 5.76 -12.31
C ASP A 114 6.21 5.54 -12.53
N THR A 115 5.79 4.27 -12.63
CA THR A 115 4.38 3.88 -12.78
C THR A 115 3.57 4.31 -11.56
N PHE A 116 4.08 4.09 -10.36
CA PHE A 116 3.43 4.46 -9.10
C PHE A 116 3.31 5.97 -8.95
N ILE A 117 4.37 6.73 -9.26
CA ILE A 117 4.34 8.21 -9.25
C ILE A 117 3.31 8.71 -10.27
N ARG A 118 3.31 8.16 -11.49
CA ARG A 118 2.36 8.54 -12.54
C ARG A 118 0.92 8.23 -12.13
N ALA A 119 0.66 7.06 -11.55
CA ALA A 119 -0.66 6.67 -11.05
C ALA A 119 -1.10 7.55 -9.87
N SER A 120 -0.21 7.88 -8.95
CA SER A 120 -0.53 8.72 -7.78
C SER A 120 -0.76 10.19 -8.15
N ASN A 121 -0.04 10.73 -9.14
CA ASN A 121 -0.25 12.09 -9.64
C ASN A 121 -1.63 12.32 -10.27
N THR A 122 -2.35 11.25 -10.59
CA THR A 122 -3.73 11.33 -11.09
C THR A 122 -4.77 11.32 -9.97
N LEU A 123 -4.35 11.33 -8.70
CA LEU A 123 -5.17 11.61 -7.52
C LEU A 123 -5.27 13.11 -7.27
N ASN A 124 -5.60 13.90 -8.29
CA ASN A 124 -5.85 15.34 -8.08
C ASN A 124 -7.29 15.53 -7.59
N PRO A 125 -7.53 16.29 -6.50
CA PRO A 125 -8.84 16.87 -6.28
C PRO A 125 -9.09 17.94 -7.34
N VAL A 126 -10.37 18.18 -7.59
CA VAL A 126 -10.83 19.45 -8.14
C VAL A 126 -10.19 20.58 -7.31
N TYR A 127 -9.60 21.58 -7.97
CA TYR A 127 -8.88 22.73 -7.36
C TYR A 127 -7.44 22.50 -6.84
N GLY A 128 -6.51 22.12 -7.72
CA GLY A 128 -5.09 22.56 -7.68
C GLY A 128 -4.19 22.11 -6.50
N LYS A 129 -4.70 21.40 -5.49
CA LYS A 129 -3.91 20.96 -4.32
C LYS A 129 -3.66 19.44 -4.37
N LYS A 130 -2.41 18.99 -4.39
CA LYS A 130 -2.06 17.55 -4.49
C LYS A 130 -2.46 16.78 -3.21
N PHE A 131 -3.05 15.59 -3.34
CA PHE A 131 -3.33 14.70 -2.19
C PHE A 131 -2.08 13.97 -1.68
N VAL A 132 -1.09 13.81 -2.56
CA VAL A 132 0.14 13.06 -2.32
C VAL A 132 1.29 13.85 -2.91
N SER A 133 2.40 13.99 -2.17
CA SER A 133 3.63 14.61 -2.69
C SER A 133 4.67 13.55 -3.03
N LYS A 134 5.63 13.90 -3.91
CA LYS A 134 6.74 13.02 -4.29
C LYS A 134 7.57 12.55 -3.08
N GLY A 135 7.70 13.39 -2.05
CA GLY A 135 8.41 13.05 -0.80
C GLY A 135 7.61 12.18 0.18
N ASN A 136 6.35 11.88 -0.15
CA ASN A 136 5.45 11.01 0.60
C ASN A 136 5.20 9.66 -0.11
N MET A 137 6.00 9.39 -1.16
CA MET A 137 6.02 8.13 -1.88
C MET A 137 7.40 7.51 -1.73
N ASP A 138 7.43 6.26 -1.32
CA ASP A 138 8.66 5.48 -1.22
C ASP A 138 8.47 4.14 -1.92
N VAL A 139 9.52 3.67 -2.58
CA VAL A 139 9.55 2.41 -3.35
C VAL A 139 10.88 1.74 -3.08
N GLN A 140 10.84 0.57 -2.46
CA GLN A 140 12.01 -0.16 -2.02
C GLN A 140 11.94 -1.62 -2.45
N ILE A 141 13.11 -2.25 -2.60
CA ILE A 141 13.21 -3.71 -2.71
C ILE A 141 13.05 -4.29 -1.31
N VAL A 142 12.21 -5.32 -1.18
CA VAL A 142 12.08 -6.07 0.06
C VAL A 142 13.33 -6.95 0.20
N LYS A 143 14.23 -6.55 1.09
CA LYS A 143 15.45 -7.33 1.41
C LYS A 143 15.15 -8.51 2.32
N ASP A 144 14.16 -8.35 3.20
CA ASP A 144 13.73 -9.33 4.18
C ASP A 144 12.23 -9.16 4.42
N ALA A 145 11.48 -10.27 4.34
CA ALA A 145 10.06 -10.30 4.63
C ALA A 145 9.77 -9.86 6.07
N ALA A 146 10.64 -10.20 7.03
CA ALA A 146 10.48 -9.79 8.42
C ALA A 146 10.55 -8.26 8.58
N ALA A 147 11.45 -7.59 7.85
CA ALA A 147 11.53 -6.13 7.85
C ALA A 147 10.26 -5.49 7.27
N ALA A 148 9.73 -6.03 6.16
CA ALA A 148 8.46 -5.57 5.61
C ALA A 148 7.29 -5.74 6.59
N MET A 149 7.25 -6.85 7.33
CA MET A 149 6.21 -7.11 8.35
C MET A 149 6.26 -6.12 9.52
N GLN A 150 7.45 -5.66 9.92
CA GLN A 150 7.60 -4.66 10.99
C GLN A 150 6.95 -3.33 10.62
N TYR A 151 7.03 -2.91 9.36
CA TYR A 151 6.37 -1.68 8.90
C TYR A 151 4.86 -1.87 8.78
N VAL A 152 4.43 -3.04 8.26
CA VAL A 152 3.06 -3.26 7.82
C VAL A 152 2.11 -3.66 8.95
N CYS A 153 2.59 -4.42 9.94
CA CYS A 153 1.74 -4.93 11.03
C CYS A 153 1.90 -4.16 12.34
N LYS A 154 2.51 -2.97 12.34
CA LYS A 154 2.84 -2.27 13.61
C LYS A 154 1.60 -1.91 14.43
N GLU A 155 0.51 -1.50 13.78
CA GLU A 155 -0.74 -1.10 14.43
C GLU A 155 -1.64 -2.28 14.81
N SER A 156 -1.41 -3.47 14.26
CA SER A 156 -2.22 -4.66 14.56
C SER A 156 -2.13 -5.15 16.01
N ARG A 157 -1.25 -4.53 16.81
CA ARG A 157 -1.16 -4.71 18.27
C ARG A 157 -2.22 -3.90 19.04
N ASN A 158 -2.91 -2.96 18.38
CA ASN A 158 -4.00 -2.19 18.96
C ASN A 158 -5.27 -3.06 19.03
N SER A 159 -6.01 -2.99 20.14
CA SER A 159 -7.17 -3.86 20.39
C SER A 159 -8.33 -3.64 19.41
N ASN A 160 -8.43 -2.45 18.81
CA ASN A 160 -9.50 -2.10 17.88
C ASN A 160 -9.08 -2.28 16.41
N TRP A 161 -7.93 -2.92 16.16
CA TRP A 161 -7.42 -3.14 14.82
C TRP A 161 -8.00 -4.44 14.25
N LEU A 162 -9.01 -4.31 13.39
CA LEU A 162 -9.61 -5.44 12.67
C LEU A 162 -8.91 -5.63 11.32
N ILE A 163 -8.71 -6.88 10.92
CA ILE A 163 -7.95 -7.22 9.69
C ILE A 163 -8.71 -6.81 8.44
N GLU A 164 -10.01 -7.10 8.34
CA GLU A 164 -10.89 -6.70 7.22
C GLU A 164 -10.89 -5.19 6.95
N ASP A 165 -10.59 -4.44 8.00
CA ASP A 165 -10.56 -3.00 8.00
C ASP A 165 -9.23 -2.45 7.46
N HIS A 166 -8.14 -3.21 7.53
CA HIS A 166 -6.82 -2.67 7.29
C HIS A 166 -6.03 -3.42 6.23
N ILE A 167 -6.35 -4.69 5.96
CA ILE A 167 -5.62 -5.52 4.99
C ILE A 167 -6.49 -5.78 3.78
N TYR A 168 -5.93 -5.52 2.60
CA TYR A 168 -6.60 -5.72 1.32
C TYR A 168 -5.70 -6.50 0.37
N ALA A 169 -6.25 -7.50 -0.31
CA ALA A 169 -5.60 -8.13 -1.46
C ALA A 169 -5.60 -7.17 -2.65
N LEU A 170 -4.53 -7.23 -3.45
CA LEU A 170 -4.48 -6.51 -4.73
C LEU A 170 -5.27 -7.27 -5.79
N HIS A 171 -6.18 -6.58 -6.45
CA HIS A 171 -7.10 -7.14 -7.45
C HIS A 171 -7.02 -6.34 -8.76
N PRO A 172 -7.43 -6.90 -9.91
CA PRO A 172 -7.56 -6.11 -11.14
C PRO A 172 -8.36 -4.81 -10.95
N ASP A 173 -9.41 -4.85 -10.12
CA ASP A 173 -10.26 -3.69 -9.84
C ASP A 173 -9.75 -2.76 -8.72
N GLY A 174 -8.57 -3.02 -8.16
CA GLY A 174 -7.94 -2.19 -7.13
C GLY A 174 -7.63 -2.99 -5.87
N LEU A 175 -8.38 -2.72 -4.80
CA LEU A 175 -8.23 -3.37 -3.50
C LEU A 175 -9.47 -4.22 -3.20
N ALA A 176 -9.25 -5.47 -2.78
CA ALA A 176 -10.31 -6.41 -2.38
C ALA A 176 -10.07 -6.87 -0.93
N GLY A 177 -11.11 -6.82 -0.12
CA GLY A 177 -11.06 -7.03 1.34
C GLY A 177 -12.22 -6.33 1.99
#